data_AF-A0A3M1DKS7-F1
#
_entry.id   AF-A0A3M1DKS7-F1
#
_cell.length_a   1.000
_cell.length_b   1.000
_cell.length_c   1.000
_cell.angle_alpha   90.00
_cell.angle_beta   90.00
_cell.angle_gamma   90.00
#
_symmetry.space_group_name_H-M   'P 1'
#
loop_
_entity.id
_entity.type
_entity.pdbx_description
1 polymer ?
#
loop_
_entity_poly.entity_id
_entity_poly.type
_entity_poly.pdbx_seq_one_letter_code
_entity_poly.pdbx_strand_id
1 'polypeptide(L)'
;MIRTLVLLLLLIGIPVAAQASDGLITLKSPHTVPQTADRLEKALRDKGMTIFSRIDHAAGATRAGLPLRPTVLILFGNPKIGSKLMQCDQKTAIDLPMKALVYQDDSGTTWLSYNSPAWLASRHN
;
A
#
# COMPACT_ATOMS: atom_id res chain seq x y z
N MET A 1 0.67 42.28 50.09
CA MET A 1 0.31 40.85 50.01
C MET A 1 -0.18 40.54 48.60
N ILE A 2 0.77 40.05 47.79
CA ILE A 2 0.71 39.28 46.53
C ILE A 2 -0.62 39.33 45.73
N ARG A 3 -0.70 40.19 44.72
CA ARG A 3 -1.78 40.18 43.69
C ARG A 3 -1.31 40.70 42.32
N THR A 4 -0.27 40.11 41.73
CA THR A 4 -0.04 40.21 40.27
C THR A 4 0.97 39.16 39.82
N LEU A 5 0.50 37.96 39.47
CA LEU A 5 1.27 37.03 38.65
C LEU A 5 0.31 36.10 37.90
N VAL A 6 -0.20 36.56 36.76
CA VAL A 6 -0.91 35.72 35.80
C VAL A 6 -0.39 36.10 34.41
N LEU A 7 -0.22 35.08 33.57
CA LEU A 7 0.23 35.10 32.18
C LEU A 7 1.76 35.14 31.94
N LEU A 8 2.36 33.95 31.99
CA LEU A 8 3.12 33.48 30.83
C LEU A 8 2.65 32.04 30.53
N LEU A 9 1.61 31.95 29.69
CA LEU A 9 1.02 30.70 29.24
C LEU A 9 1.97 29.97 28.28
N LEU A 10 2.16 28.67 28.56
CA LEU A 10 2.30 27.55 27.63
C LEU A 10 2.97 27.82 26.26
N LEU A 11 4.26 27.51 26.19
CA LEU A 11 4.94 27.10 24.94
C LEU A 11 5.26 25.59 24.96
N ILE A 12 4.41 24.80 25.62
CA ILE A 12 4.58 23.34 25.70
C ILE A 12 3.80 22.69 24.55
N GLY A 13 4.54 22.19 23.57
CA GLY A 13 4.16 21.03 22.77
C GLY A 13 3.18 21.33 21.64
N ILE A 14 3.69 21.78 20.50
CA ILE A 14 3.13 21.27 19.25
C ILE A 14 3.71 19.86 19.12
N PRO A 15 2.92 18.78 19.30
CA PRO A 15 3.37 17.50 18.78
C PRO A 15 3.41 17.70 17.27
N VAL A 16 4.61 17.78 16.71
CA VAL A 16 4.78 17.39 15.32
C VAL A 16 4.35 15.93 15.33
N ALA A 17 3.11 15.66 14.94
CA ALA A 17 2.70 14.33 14.58
C ALA A 17 3.68 13.92 13.48
N ALA A 18 4.65 13.08 13.84
CA ALA A 18 5.49 12.42 12.86
C ALA A 18 4.51 11.68 11.97
N GLN A 19 4.29 12.19 10.75
CA GLN A 19 3.64 11.41 9.71
C GLN A 19 4.56 10.22 9.48
N ALA A 20 4.27 9.11 10.15
CA ALA A 20 4.78 7.83 9.72
C ALA A 20 4.41 7.74 8.24
N SER A 21 5.39 7.65 7.35
CA SER A 21 5.11 7.18 6.01
C SER A 21 4.47 5.79 6.20
N ASP A 22 3.21 5.62 5.81
CA ASP A 22 2.37 4.43 6.07
C ASP A 22 2.87 3.12 5.42
N GLY A 23 4.16 3.02 5.14
CA GLY A 23 4.78 1.88 4.46
C GLY A 23 4.40 1.75 3.00
N LEU A 24 3.44 2.55 2.50
CA LEU A 24 2.93 2.54 1.13
C LEU A 24 3.61 3.59 0.26
N ILE A 25 4.05 3.17 -0.92
CA ILE A 25 4.41 4.06 -2.02
C ILE A 25 3.18 4.18 -2.91
N THR A 26 2.76 5.40 -3.20
CA THR A 26 1.58 5.70 -4.05
C THR A 26 1.98 6.58 -5.23
N LEU A 27 1.60 6.14 -6.42
CA LEU A 27 1.94 6.78 -7.69
C LEU A 27 0.65 7.13 -8.45
N LYS A 28 0.56 8.35 -8.96
CA LYS A 28 -0.54 8.76 -9.84
C LYS A 28 -0.41 8.08 -11.20
N SER A 29 -1.49 7.52 -11.71
CA SER A 29 -1.56 7.00 -13.08
C SER A 29 -2.36 7.95 -13.98
N PRO A 30 -1.90 8.22 -15.21
CA PRO A 30 -2.68 8.94 -16.21
C PRO A 30 -3.71 8.04 -16.93
N HIS A 31 -3.81 6.76 -16.56
CA HIS A 31 -4.69 5.78 -17.18
C HIS A 31 -5.79 5.33 -16.23
N THR A 32 -6.83 4.68 -16.76
CA THR A 32 -7.88 4.05 -15.96
C THR A 32 -7.33 2.90 -15.10
N VAL A 33 -8.10 2.46 -14.10
CA VAL A 33 -7.73 1.31 -13.26
C VAL A 33 -7.44 0.04 -14.08
N PRO A 34 -8.30 -0.41 -15.03
CA PRO A 34 -8.00 -1.58 -15.84
C PRO A 34 -6.71 -1.44 -16.66
N GLN A 35 -6.54 -0.31 -17.35
CA GLN A 35 -5.34 -0.05 -18.16
C GLN A 35 -4.06 -0.02 -17.31
N THR A 36 -4.12 0.59 -16.12
CA THR A 36 -2.98 0.65 -15.19
C THR A 36 -2.63 -0.74 -14.68
N ALA A 37 -3.63 -1.55 -14.33
CA ALA A 37 -3.44 -2.93 -13.90
C ALA A 37 -2.83 -3.81 -15.02
N ASP A 38 -3.32 -3.70 -16.25
CA ASP A 38 -2.80 -4.45 -17.41
C ASP A 38 -1.34 -4.08 -17.71
N ARG A 39 -1.03 -2.77 -17.69
CA ARG A 39 0.34 -2.28 -17.89
C ARG A 39 1.27 -2.73 -16.77
N LEU A 40 0.81 -2.75 -15.52
CA LEU A 40 1.59 -3.23 -14.39
C LEU A 40 1.87 -4.72 -14.53
N GLU A 41 0.87 -5.55 -14.80
CA GLU A 41 1.07 -6.99 -15.03
C GLU A 41 2.06 -7.25 -16.15
N LYS A 42 1.94 -6.53 -17.27
CA LYS A 42 2.90 -6.63 -18.36
C LYS A 42 4.32 -6.30 -17.90
N ALA A 43 4.50 -5.16 -17.24
CA ALA A 43 5.81 -4.73 -16.76
C ALA A 43 6.43 -5.70 -15.73
N LEU A 44 5.60 -6.31 -14.88
CA LEU A 44 6.03 -7.34 -13.94
C LEU A 44 6.46 -8.62 -14.65
N ARG A 45 5.67 -9.10 -15.62
CA ARG A 45 6.00 -10.29 -16.43
C ARG A 45 7.27 -10.09 -17.26
N ASP A 46 7.43 -8.92 -17.88
CA ASP A 46 8.63 -8.55 -18.63
C ASP A 46 9.89 -8.57 -17.73
N LYS A 47 9.73 -8.34 -16.41
CA LYS A 47 10.79 -8.44 -15.40
C LYS A 47 10.93 -9.85 -14.79
N GLY A 48 10.26 -10.86 -15.35
CA GLY A 48 10.33 -12.25 -14.88
C GLY A 48 9.59 -12.50 -13.56
N MET A 49 8.67 -11.62 -13.16
CA MET A 49 7.83 -11.86 -11.98
C MET A 49 6.64 -12.74 -12.33
N THR A 50 6.24 -13.59 -11.38
CA THR A 50 5.00 -14.37 -11.44
C THR A 50 3.84 -13.49 -10.97
N ILE A 51 2.75 -13.48 -11.73
CA ILE A 51 1.46 -12.97 -11.27
C ILE A 51 0.69 -14.14 -10.67
N PHE A 52 0.48 -14.11 -9.36
CA PHE A 52 -0.23 -15.15 -8.64
C PHE A 52 -1.74 -14.95 -8.73
N SER A 53 -2.19 -13.71 -8.65
CA SER A 53 -3.61 -13.39 -8.73
C SER A 53 -3.83 -11.94 -9.13
N ARG A 54 -4.95 -11.71 -9.79
CA ARG A 54 -5.56 -10.40 -9.97
C ARG A 54 -6.96 -10.46 -9.40
N ILE A 55 -7.22 -9.61 -8.41
CA ILE A 55 -8.45 -9.59 -7.64
C ILE A 55 -9.17 -8.29 -7.95
N ASP A 56 -10.33 -8.38 -8.59
CA ASP A 56 -11.23 -7.26 -8.78
C ASP A 56 -12.14 -7.11 -7.54
N HIS A 57 -11.77 -6.20 -6.65
CA HIS A 57 -12.55 -5.91 -5.45
C HIS A 57 -13.87 -5.21 -5.78
N ALA A 58 -13.94 -4.42 -6.86
CA ALA A 58 -15.17 -3.76 -7.26
C ALA A 58 -16.21 -4.79 -7.72
N ALA A 59 -15.81 -5.77 -8.54
CA ALA A 59 -16.67 -6.89 -8.91
C ALA A 59 -17.08 -7.74 -7.69
N GLY A 60 -16.18 -7.90 -6.71
CA GLY A 60 -16.49 -8.54 -5.42
C GLY A 60 -17.57 -7.80 -4.65
N ALA A 61 -17.45 -6.48 -4.53
CA ALA A 61 -18.44 -5.63 -3.87
C ALA A 61 -19.80 -5.67 -4.57
N THR A 62 -19.82 -5.62 -5.92
CA THR A 62 -21.05 -5.74 -6.70
C THR A 62 -21.79 -7.04 -6.41
N ARG A 63 -21.08 -8.17 -6.34
CA ARG A 63 -21.70 -9.46 -5.96
C ARG A 63 -22.26 -9.47 -4.53
N ALA A 64 -21.70 -8.67 -3.65
CA ALA A 64 -22.18 -8.49 -2.28
C ALA A 64 -23.26 -7.39 -2.14
N GLY A 65 -23.74 -6.81 -3.25
CA GLY A 65 -24.74 -5.74 -3.22
C GLY A 65 -24.20 -4.39 -2.72
N LEU A 66 -22.88 -4.20 -2.72
CA LEU A 66 -22.22 -2.98 -2.26
C LEU A 66 -21.57 -2.20 -3.41
N PRO A 67 -21.64 -0.86 -3.40
CA PRO A 67 -20.87 -0.06 -4.33
C PRO A 67 -19.39 -0.02 -3.89
N LEU A 68 -18.49 -0.12 -4.86
CA LEU A 68 -17.07 0.18 -4.66
C LEU A 68 -16.51 0.75 -5.96
N ARG A 69 -15.74 1.82 -5.86
CA ARG A 69 -15.02 2.39 -7.02
C ARG A 69 -14.05 1.36 -7.60
N PRO A 70 -13.67 1.47 -8.88
CA PRO A 70 -12.70 0.56 -9.50
C PRO A 70 -11.48 0.33 -8.60
N THR A 71 -11.28 -0.92 -8.18
CA THR A 71 -10.26 -1.31 -7.19
C THR A 71 -9.78 -2.72 -7.54
N VAL A 72 -8.52 -2.83 -7.95
CA VAL A 72 -7.89 -4.08 -8.41
C VAL A 72 -6.61 -4.32 -7.61
N LEU A 73 -6.48 -5.50 -7.01
CA LEU A 73 -5.27 -5.94 -6.31
C LEU A 73 -4.52 -6.96 -7.17
N ILE A 74 -3.23 -6.74 -7.41
CA ILE A 74 -2.34 -7.66 -8.10
C ILE A 74 -1.39 -8.27 -7.07
N LEU A 75 -1.39 -9.60 -6.98
CA LEU A 75 -0.48 -10.40 -6.18
C LEU A 75 0.64 -10.93 -7.07
N PHE A 76 1.88 -10.57 -6.77
CA PHE A 76 3.03 -10.89 -7.63
C PHE A 76 4.31 -11.14 -6.84
N GLY A 77 5.27 -11.81 -7.47
CA GLY A 77 6.60 -11.99 -6.89
C GLY A 77 7.46 -12.99 -7.64
N ASN A 78 8.63 -13.28 -7.08
CA ASN A 78 9.52 -14.32 -7.57
C ASN A 78 9.53 -15.49 -6.57
N PRO A 79 9.00 -16.68 -6.94
CA PRO A 79 8.94 -17.84 -6.03
C PRO A 79 10.30 -18.22 -5.44
N LYS A 80 11.37 -18.15 -6.24
CA LYS A 80 12.73 -18.49 -5.78
C LYS A 80 13.22 -17.54 -4.69
N ILE A 81 12.94 -16.23 -4.84
CA ILE A 81 13.31 -15.23 -3.82
C ILE A 81 12.43 -15.41 -2.58
N GLY A 82 11.12 -15.54 -2.75
CA GLY A 82 10.18 -15.74 -1.65
C GLY A 82 10.52 -16.97 -0.79
N SER A 83 10.82 -18.11 -1.42
CA SER A 83 11.23 -19.33 -0.69
C SER A 83 12.52 -19.14 0.11
N LYS A 84 13.50 -18.40 -0.41
CA LYS A 84 14.72 -18.09 0.35
C LYS A 84 14.44 -17.25 1.58
N LEU A 85 13.54 -16.27 1.49
CA LEU A 85 13.11 -15.48 2.64
C LEU A 85 12.41 -16.35 3.69
N MET A 86 11.52 -17.25 3.24
CA MET A 86 10.83 -18.20 4.13
C MET A 86 11.76 -19.23 4.76
N GLN A 87 12.88 -19.57 4.13
CA GLN A 87 13.92 -20.42 4.74
C GLN A 87 14.66 -19.70 5.87
N CYS A 88 14.82 -18.37 5.80
CA CYS A 88 15.40 -17.58 6.88
C CYS A 88 14.40 -17.39 8.03
N ASP A 89 13.16 -17.02 7.73
CA ASP A 89 12.06 -16.95 8.68
C ASP A 89 10.74 -17.23 7.96
N GLN A 90 10.09 -18.34 8.31
CA GLN A 90 8.84 -18.77 7.70
C GLN A 90 7.70 -17.75 7.88
N LYS A 91 7.74 -16.91 8.92
CA LYS A 91 6.73 -15.86 9.15
C LYS A 91 6.73 -14.78 8.05
N THR A 92 7.81 -14.66 7.28
CA THR A 92 7.85 -13.80 6.07
C THR A 92 6.75 -14.14 5.07
N ALA A 93 6.24 -15.39 5.09
CA ALA A 93 5.15 -15.83 4.24
C ALA A 93 3.87 -14.98 4.35
N ILE A 94 3.61 -14.33 5.50
CA ILE A 94 2.39 -13.50 5.66
C ILE A 94 2.37 -12.28 4.74
N ASP A 95 3.56 -11.81 4.31
CA ASP A 95 3.73 -10.69 3.37
C ASP A 95 3.94 -11.10 1.93
N LEU A 96 4.10 -12.40 1.68
CA LEU A 96 4.32 -12.95 0.35
C LEU A 96 3.03 -13.58 -0.19
N PRO A 97 2.79 -13.52 -1.53
CA PRO A 97 3.48 -12.67 -2.50
C PRO A 97 3.26 -11.16 -2.24
N MET A 98 4.08 -10.33 -2.88
CA MET A 98 3.95 -8.87 -2.82
C MET A 98 2.63 -8.41 -3.43
N LYS A 99 2.19 -7.21 -2.99
CA LYS A 99 0.88 -6.65 -3.29
C LYS A 99 1.02 -5.30 -3.98
N ALA A 100 0.31 -5.10 -5.08
CA ALA A 100 0.11 -3.80 -5.72
C ALA A 100 -1.38 -3.54 -5.92
N LEU A 101 -1.87 -2.43 -5.39
CA LEU A 101 -3.24 -1.98 -5.47
C LEU A 101 -3.37 -0.90 -6.54
N VAL A 102 -4.27 -1.09 -7.50
CA VAL A 102 -4.66 -0.08 -8.47
C VAL A 102 -6.09 0.32 -8.17
N TYR A 103 -6.34 1.58 -7.84
CA TYR A 103 -7.67 2.03 -7.43
C TYR A 103 -8.00 3.44 -7.91
N GLN A 104 -9.28 3.75 -7.95
CA GLN A 104 -9.79 5.08 -8.24
C GLN A 104 -10.23 5.78 -6.95
N ASP A 105 -9.76 7.01 -6.73
CA ASP A 105 -10.24 7.85 -5.63
C ASP A 105 -11.59 8.51 -5.95
N ASP A 106 -12.10 9.31 -5.02
CA ASP A 106 -13.38 10.04 -5.16
C ASP A 106 -13.36 11.14 -6.23
N SER A 107 -12.18 11.68 -6.56
CA SER A 107 -11.98 12.63 -7.66
C SER A 107 -11.95 11.97 -9.05
N GLY A 108 -11.97 10.64 -9.11
CA GLY A 108 -11.83 9.87 -10.36
C GLY A 108 -10.37 9.62 -10.75
N THR A 109 -9.39 10.04 -9.94
CA THR A 109 -7.97 9.83 -10.20
C THR A 109 -7.59 8.37 -9.93
N THR A 110 -6.81 7.78 -10.85
CA THR A 110 -6.28 6.43 -10.67
C THR A 110 -4.92 6.46 -9.98
N TRP A 111 -4.75 5.59 -9.00
CA TRP A 111 -3.55 5.44 -8.20
C TRP A 111 -3.03 4.01 -8.27
N LEU A 112 -1.71 3.87 -8.23
CA LEU A 112 -1.00 2.61 -7.99
C LEU A 112 -0.28 2.71 -6.64
N SER A 113 -0.65 1.87 -5.69
CA SER A 113 -0.05 1.79 -4.36
C SER A 113 0.55 0.42 -4.08
N TYR A 114 1.69 0.38 -3.39
CA TYR A 114 2.33 -0.88 -2.98
C TYR A 114 3.17 -0.68 -1.72
N ASN A 115 3.39 -1.75 -0.96
CA ASN A 115 4.25 -1.69 0.22
C ASN A 115 5.71 -1.47 -0.20
N SER A 116 6.36 -0.48 0.40
CA SER A 116 7.79 -0.24 0.20
C SER A 116 8.60 -1.45 0.67
N PRO A 117 9.70 -1.81 -0.02
CA PRO A 117 10.56 -2.91 0.41
C PRO A 117 11.15 -2.69 1.82
N ALA A 118 11.49 -1.45 2.17
CA ALA A 118 12.01 -1.11 3.49
C ALA A 118 10.98 -1.36 4.60
N TRP A 119 9.71 -1.03 4.35
CA TRP A 119 8.62 -1.32 5.28
C TRP A 119 8.45 -2.82 5.48
N LEU A 120 8.41 -3.60 4.39
CA LEU A 120 8.29 -5.07 4.49
C LEU A 120 9.48 -5.69 5.25
N ALA A 121 10.70 -5.22 5.00
CA ALA A 121 11.88 -5.69 5.73
C ALA A 121 11.75 -5.42 7.24
N SER A 122 11.30 -4.23 7.63
CA SER A 122 11.15 -3.86 9.04
C SER A 122 10.18 -4.74 9.84
N ARG A 123 9.24 -5.42 9.17
CA ARG A 123 8.29 -6.36 9.79
C ARG A 123 8.89 -7.73 10.09
N HIS A 124 10.11 -7.99 9.63
CA HIS A 124 10.81 -9.28 9.74
C HIS A 124 12.25 -9.13 10.26
N ASN A 125 12.52 -8.07 11.03
CA ASN A 125 13.79 -7.82 11.72
C ASN A 125 13.98 -8.70 12.96
#